data_AF-A0A453G167-F1
#
_entry.id   AF-A0A453G167-F1
#
_cell.length_a   1.000
_cell.length_b   1.000
_cell.length_c   1.000
_cell.angle_alpha   90.00
_cell.angle_beta   90.00
_cell.angle_gamma   90.00
#
_symmetry.space_group_name_H-M   'P 1'
#
loop_
_entity.id
_entity.type
_entity.pdbx_description
1 polymer ?
#
loop_
_entity_poly.entity_id
_entity_poly.type
_entity_poly.pdbx_seq_one_letter_code
_entity_poly.pdbx_strand_id
1 'polypeptide(L)'
;RQLYTVRDGGTIALDWLLAFDLEDADEIISKDSSTPLLVVVPGLTSDSDAAYAKHLVHSMARKGWNVVVSNHRGLGGVSITSDCLYNGGWTEDVREVINYLHRKYPKAPMFCVGTSIGANIL
;
A
#
# COMPACT_ATOMS: atom_id res chain seq x y z
N ARG A 1 -5.81 -8.76 1.14
CA ARG A 1 -6.38 -7.42 0.84
C ARG A 1 -6.99 -6.82 2.09
N GLN A 2 -6.79 -5.53 2.33
CA GLN A 2 -7.41 -4.74 3.39
C GLN A 2 -8.04 -3.47 2.77
N LEU A 3 -9.31 -3.21 3.01
CA LEU A 3 -9.93 -1.93 2.64
C LEU A 3 -9.64 -0.88 3.72
N TYR A 4 -9.42 0.36 3.28
CA TYR A 4 -9.14 1.49 4.16
C TYR A 4 -10.02 2.67 3.74
N THR A 5 -10.85 3.14 4.66
CA THR A 5 -11.66 4.35 4.47
C THR A 5 -10.86 5.56 4.93
N VAL A 6 -10.58 6.47 4.00
CA VAL A 6 -9.89 7.74 4.26
C VAL A 6 -10.86 8.79 4.83
N ARG A 7 -10.32 9.88 5.36
CA ARG A 7 -11.07 10.89 6.13
C ARG A 7 -12.30 11.48 5.44
N ASP A 8 -12.29 11.60 4.11
CA ASP A 8 -13.40 12.15 3.33
C ASP A 8 -14.46 11.10 2.95
N GLY A 9 -14.37 9.88 3.50
CA GLY A 9 -15.24 8.76 3.18
C GLY A 9 -14.85 7.98 1.93
N GLY A 10 -13.77 8.38 1.24
CA GLY A 10 -13.20 7.62 0.14
C GLY A 10 -12.68 6.25 0.60
N THR A 11 -12.64 5.29 -0.32
CA THR A 11 -12.10 3.95 -0.04
C THR A 11 -10.92 3.68 -0.95
N ILE A 12 -9.86 3.12 -0.36
CA ILE A 12 -8.68 2.59 -1.06
C ILE A 12 -8.43 1.14 -0.60
N ALA A 13 -7.62 0.40 -1.35
CA ALA A 13 -7.23 -0.97 -0.97
C ALA A 13 -5.73 -1.07 -0.72
N LEU A 14 -5.39 -1.69 0.39
CA LEU A 14 -4.05 -2.10 0.77
C LEU A 14 -3.89 -3.60 0.49
N ASP A 15 -3.08 -3.94 -0.51
CA ASP A 15 -2.79 -5.34 -0.86
C ASP A 15 -1.41 -5.74 -0.38
N TRP A 16 -1.39 -6.79 0.43
CA TRP A 16 -0.24 -7.18 1.22
C TRP A 16 0.43 -8.41 0.62
N LEU A 17 1.75 -8.44 0.69
CA LEU A 17 2.55 -9.66 0.60
C LEU A 17 3.64 -9.58 1.68
N LEU A 18 3.62 -10.52 2.61
CA LEU A 18 4.55 -10.51 3.74
C LEU A 18 5.79 -11.33 3.45
N ALA A 19 6.87 -10.96 4.13
CA ALA A 19 8.15 -11.68 4.11
C ALA A 19 8.00 -13.16 4.49
N PHE A 20 7.02 -13.46 5.35
CA PHE A 20 6.80 -14.76 5.98
C PHE A 20 5.40 -15.34 5.69
N ASP A 21 4.73 -14.95 4.61
CA ASP A 21 3.47 -15.60 4.19
C ASP A 21 3.73 -17.00 3.60
N LEU A 22 4.16 -17.90 4.50
CA LEU A 22 3.66 -19.25 4.67
C LEU A 22 3.13 -19.29 6.12
N GLU A 23 1.81 -19.33 6.26
CA GLU A 23 1.03 -19.60 7.49
C GLU A 23 0.37 -18.40 8.21
N ASP A 24 -0.94 -18.57 8.33
CA ASP A 24 -2.00 -17.70 8.86
C ASP A 24 -1.71 -16.98 10.18
N ALA A 25 -2.04 -15.68 10.24
CA ALA A 25 -2.45 -15.02 11.47
C ALA A 25 -3.28 -13.75 11.19
N ASP A 26 -4.34 -13.55 11.99
CA ASP A 26 -5.26 -12.40 11.94
C ASP A 26 -4.57 -11.02 12.18
N GLU A 27 -3.30 -11.00 12.58
CA GLU A 27 -2.44 -9.81 12.56
C GLU A 27 -1.36 -9.95 11.48
N ILE A 28 -1.57 -9.26 10.35
CA ILE A 28 -0.69 -9.23 9.17
C ILE A 28 0.79 -9.00 9.56
N ILE A 29 1.11 -8.11 10.51
CA ILE A 29 2.48 -7.93 11.00
C ILE A 29 2.44 -7.69 12.50
N SER A 30 3.29 -8.36 13.28
CA SER A 30 3.45 -8.05 14.71
C SER A 30 3.94 -6.60 14.88
N LYS A 31 3.34 -5.85 15.81
CA LYS A 31 3.73 -4.45 16.12
C LYS A 31 5.18 -4.31 16.58
N ASP A 32 5.74 -5.38 17.13
CA ASP A 32 7.12 -5.43 17.59
C ASP A 32 8.12 -5.85 16.51
N SER A 33 7.63 -6.18 15.31
CA SER A 33 8.48 -6.53 14.18
C SER A 33 9.30 -5.34 13.71
N SER A 34 10.60 -5.57 13.53
CA SER A 34 11.53 -4.65 12.88
C SER A 34 11.71 -4.97 11.39
N THR A 35 10.92 -5.90 10.84
CA THR A 35 10.94 -6.22 9.41
C THR A 35 10.58 -4.99 8.58
N PRO A 36 11.39 -4.60 7.58
CA PRO A 36 11.10 -3.43 6.75
C PRO A 36 9.74 -3.54 6.05
N LEU A 37 9.04 -2.41 5.96
CA LEU A 37 7.76 -2.30 5.25
C LEU A 37 7.93 -1.38 4.03
N LEU A 38 7.72 -1.92 2.84
CA LEU A 38 7.69 -1.19 1.58
C LEU A 38 6.25 -0.87 1.18
N VAL A 39 5.93 0.42 1.06
CA VAL A 39 4.67 0.92 0.50
C VAL A 39 4.87 1.21 -1.00
N VAL A 40 4.12 0.54 -1.85
CA VAL A 40 4.12 0.74 -3.30
C VAL A 40 2.92 1.59 -3.69
N VAL A 41 3.16 2.70 -4.38
CA VAL A 41 2.13 3.58 -4.96
C VAL A 41 2.11 3.37 -6.48
N PRO A 42 1.09 2.67 -7.02
CA PRO A 42 0.99 2.38 -8.44
C PRO A 42 0.89 3.62 -9.34
N GLY A 43 1.19 3.42 -10.62
CA GLY A 43 1.03 4.41 -11.67
C GLY A 43 -0.43 4.67 -12.07
N LEU A 44 -0.60 5.47 -13.12
CA LEU A 44 -1.91 5.81 -13.67
C LEU A 44 -2.58 4.54 -14.22
N THR A 45 -3.87 4.36 -13.93
CA THR A 45 -4.67 3.19 -14.37
C THR A 45 -4.03 1.85 -14.02
N SER A 46 -3.32 1.78 -12.90
CA SER A 46 -2.59 0.60 -12.45
C SER A 46 -2.92 0.26 -11.01
N ASP A 47 -2.64 -0.98 -10.63
CA ASP A 47 -2.96 -1.56 -9.33
C ASP A 47 -1.99 -2.70 -9.01
N SER A 48 -2.26 -3.40 -7.91
CA SER A 48 -1.53 -4.58 -7.45
C SER A 48 -1.47 -5.74 -8.44
N ASP A 49 -2.36 -5.80 -9.43
CA ASP A 49 -2.38 -6.90 -10.40
C ASP A 49 -1.43 -6.68 -11.59
N ALA A 50 -0.92 -5.47 -11.76
CA ALA A 50 0.04 -5.14 -12.81
C ALA A 50 1.34 -5.94 -12.69
N ALA A 51 1.86 -6.41 -13.83
CA ALA A 51 3.04 -7.28 -13.87
C ALA A 51 4.28 -6.67 -13.19
N TYR A 52 4.50 -5.36 -13.36
CA TYR A 52 5.62 -4.67 -12.70
C TYR A 52 5.44 -4.63 -11.18
N ALA A 53 4.21 -4.41 -10.69
CA ALA A 53 3.91 -4.34 -9.28
C ALA A 53 4.13 -5.71 -8.64
N LYS A 54 3.58 -6.77 -9.25
CA LYS A 54 3.81 -8.16 -8.82
C LYS A 54 5.30 -8.50 -8.79
N HIS A 55 6.06 -8.14 -9.82
CA HIS A 55 7.50 -8.44 -9.86
C HIS A 55 8.27 -7.73 -8.73
N LEU A 56 8.00 -6.44 -8.52
CA LEU A 56 8.61 -5.65 -7.44
C LEU A 56 8.25 -6.23 -6.06
N VAL A 57 6.96 -6.46 -5.83
CA VAL A 57 6.41 -6.99 -4.57
C VAL A 57 7.02 -8.36 -4.24
N HIS A 58 7.02 -9.31 -5.19
CA HIS A 58 7.64 -10.62 -4.98
C HIS A 58 9.16 -10.55 -4.78
N SER A 59 9.86 -9.68 -5.52
CA SER A 59 11.31 -9.52 -5.36
C SER A 59 11.69 -9.02 -3.97
N MET A 60 10.91 -8.08 -3.43
CA MET A 60 11.14 -7.53 -2.09
C MET A 60 10.72 -8.50 -0.99
N ALA A 61 9.57 -9.17 -1.13
CA ALA A 61 9.14 -10.20 -0.19
C ALA A 61 10.16 -11.34 -0.06
N ARG A 62 10.73 -11.81 -1.18
CA ARG A 62 11.80 -12.83 -1.18
C ARG A 62 13.09 -12.38 -0.49
N LYS A 63 13.29 -11.08 -0.30
CA LYS A 63 14.42 -10.52 0.46
C LYS A 63 14.08 -10.31 1.94
N GLY A 64 12.91 -10.78 2.39
CA GLY A 64 12.47 -10.66 3.78
C GLY A 64 11.81 -9.33 4.09
N TRP A 65 11.19 -8.65 3.11
CA TRP A 65 10.50 -7.37 3.33
C TRP A 65 8.99 -7.58 3.30
N ASN A 66 8.28 -6.91 4.20
CA ASN A 66 6.83 -6.80 4.07
C ASN A 66 6.52 -5.76 3.00
N VAL A 67 5.55 -6.03 2.14
CA VAL A 67 5.19 -5.12 1.06
C VAL A 67 3.69 -4.88 1.08
N VAL A 68 3.29 -3.64 0.87
CA VAL A 68 1.90 -3.24 0.70
C VAL A 68 1.75 -2.37 -0.54
N VAL A 69 0.85 -2.74 -1.43
CA VAL A 69 0.43 -1.90 -2.56
C VAL A 69 -0.78 -1.07 -2.13
N SER A 70 -0.65 0.26 -2.17
CA SER A 70 -1.74 1.19 -1.88
C SER A 70 -2.45 1.55 -3.18
N ASN A 71 -3.48 0.79 -3.54
CA ASN A 71 -4.26 1.04 -4.75
C ASN A 71 -5.06 2.34 -4.63
N HIS A 72 -5.06 3.13 -5.70
CA HIS A 72 -5.83 4.38 -5.76
C HIS A 72 -7.34 4.11 -5.73
N ARG A 73 -8.10 5.14 -5.34
CA ARG A 73 -9.58 5.13 -5.39
C ARG A 73 -10.05 4.73 -6.79
N GLY A 74 -10.98 3.79 -6.87
CA GLY A 74 -11.55 3.32 -8.14
C GLY A 74 -10.69 2.32 -8.93
N LEU A 75 -9.49 1.96 -8.45
CA LEU A 75 -8.61 0.97 -9.10
C LEU A 75 -8.48 -0.31 -8.27
N GLY A 76 -7.99 -1.40 -8.88
CA GLY A 76 -7.83 -2.68 -8.20
C GLY A 76 -9.14 -3.31 -7.72
N GLY A 77 -10.28 -2.95 -8.32
CA GLY A 77 -11.61 -3.42 -7.90
C GLY A 77 -12.21 -2.67 -6.71
N VAL A 78 -11.65 -1.52 -6.32
CA VAL A 78 -12.17 -0.66 -5.25
C VAL A 78 -13.30 0.22 -5.78
N SER A 79 -14.44 0.25 -5.08
CA SER A 79 -15.54 1.16 -5.41
C SER A 79 -15.19 2.62 -5.07
N ILE A 80 -15.68 3.55 -5.89
CA ILE A 80 -15.60 4.98 -5.59
C ILE A 80 -16.71 5.31 -4.57
N THR A 81 -16.32 5.80 -3.38
CA THR A 81 -17.24 6.06 -2.26
C THR A 81 -17.25 7.52 -1.81
N SER A 82 -16.59 8.41 -2.56
CA SER A 82 -16.45 9.84 -2.29
C SER A 82 -16.40 10.63 -3.59
N ASP A 83 -16.67 11.94 -3.51
CA ASP A 83 -16.57 12.85 -4.67
C ASP A 83 -15.13 13.19 -5.08
N CYS A 84 -14.13 12.77 -4.28
CA CYS A 84 -12.71 12.95 -4.58
C CYS A 84 -12.12 11.70 -5.25
N LEU A 85 -11.38 11.92 -6.34
CA LEU A 85 -10.58 10.92 -7.06
C LEU A 85 -9.09 11.20 -6.93
N TYR A 86 -8.27 10.20 -7.20
CA TYR A 86 -6.82 10.37 -7.26
C TYR A 86 -6.42 11.19 -8.50
N ASN A 87 -5.35 11.97 -8.37
CA ASN A 87 -4.69 12.65 -9.47
C ASN A 87 -3.21 12.89 -9.11
N GLY A 88 -2.41 13.42 -10.04
CA GLY A 88 -0.98 13.59 -9.83
C GLY A 88 -0.59 14.51 -8.67
N GLY A 89 -1.48 15.39 -8.19
CA GLY A 89 -1.26 16.25 -7.03
C GLY A 89 -1.97 15.79 -5.76
N TRP A 90 -2.68 14.64 -5.79
CA TRP A 90 -3.46 14.17 -4.65
C TRP A 90 -2.61 13.37 -3.66
N THR A 91 -1.96 14.07 -2.73
CA THR A 91 -1.04 13.44 -1.75
C THR A 91 -1.73 12.91 -0.48
N GLU A 92 -3.00 13.26 -0.25
CA GLU A 92 -3.68 12.99 1.02
C GLU A 92 -3.89 11.51 1.30
N ASP A 93 -4.29 10.71 0.30
CA ASP A 93 -4.52 9.27 0.51
C ASP A 93 -3.24 8.56 0.96
N VAL A 94 -2.14 8.83 0.26
CA VAL A 94 -0.83 8.23 0.58
C VAL A 94 -0.32 8.73 1.92
N ARG A 95 -0.49 10.02 2.23
CA ARG A 95 -0.14 10.59 3.54
C ARG A 95 -0.92 9.92 4.67
N GLU A 96 -2.21 9.66 4.47
CA GLU A 96 -3.05 9.00 5.46
C GLU A 96 -2.62 7.55 5.68
N VAL A 97 -2.37 6.79 4.60
CA VAL A 97 -1.87 5.41 4.67
C VAL A 97 -0.53 5.34 5.39
N ILE A 98 0.44 6.18 5.01
CA ILE A 98 1.76 6.20 5.65
C ILE A 98 1.62 6.46 7.16
N ASN A 99 0.81 7.46 7.55
CA ASN A 99 0.58 7.78 8.97
C ASN A 99 -0.15 6.66 9.71
N TYR A 100 -1.08 5.96 9.07
CA TYR A 100 -1.74 4.78 9.62
C TYR A 100 -0.72 3.66 9.87
N LEU A 101 0.08 3.33 8.86
CA LEU A 101 1.07 2.27 8.90
C LEU A 101 2.17 2.55 9.92
N HIS A 102 2.62 3.81 10.03
CA HIS A 102 3.68 4.19 10.95
C HIS A 102 3.23 4.06 12.41
N ARG A 103 1.96 4.39 12.69
CA ARG A 103 1.35 4.16 14.01
C ARG A 103 1.10 2.68 14.29
N LYS A 104 0.73 1.90 13.27
CA LYS A 104 0.44 0.47 13.41
C LYS A 104 1.71 -0.35 13.63
N TYR A 105 2.80 -0.04 12.93
CA TYR A 105 4.07 -0.77 12.95
C TYR A 105 5.24 0.17 13.29
N PRO A 106 5.29 0.69 14.53
CA PRO A 106 6.23 1.75 14.91
C PRO A 106 7.70 1.33 14.89
N LYS A 107 7.99 0.02 14.96
CA LYS A 107 9.37 -0.51 14.93
C LYS A 107 9.86 -0.89 13.54
N ALA A 108 8.98 -0.97 12.55
CA ALA A 108 9.33 -1.35 11.19
C ALA A 108 9.92 -0.14 10.43
N PRO A 109 11.14 -0.22 9.90
CA PRO A 109 11.64 0.77 8.95
C PRO A 109 10.71 0.85 7.73
N MET A 110 10.20 2.04 7.42
CA MET A 110 9.24 2.23 6.34
C MET A 110 9.87 2.91 5.14
N PHE A 111 9.60 2.36 3.95
CA PHE A 111 10.05 2.88 2.67
C PHE A 111 8.85 3.03 1.74
N CYS A 112 8.92 4.01 0.83
CA CYS A 112 7.90 4.23 -0.18
C CYS A 112 8.53 4.18 -1.57
N VAL A 113 7.83 3.58 -2.52
CA VAL A 113 8.20 3.60 -3.93
C VAL A 113 6.97 3.91 -4.77
N GLY A 114 7.09 4.89 -5.64
CA GLY A 114 6.05 5.28 -6.58
C GLY A 114 6.50 4.98 -8.00
N THR A 115 5.56 4.62 -8.86
CA THR A 115 5.83 4.46 -10.30
C THR A 115 5.04 5.49 -11.10
N SER A 116 5.70 6.18 -12.04
CA SER A 116 5.05 7.18 -12.90
C SER A 116 4.26 8.22 -12.06
N ILE A 117 2.94 8.36 -12.26
CA ILE A 117 2.10 9.27 -11.45
C ILE A 117 2.19 8.97 -9.95
N GLY A 118 2.38 7.71 -9.55
CA GLY A 118 2.58 7.33 -8.15
C GLY A 118 3.86 7.90 -7.56
N ALA A 119 4.90 8.14 -8.39
CA ALA A 119 6.10 8.84 -7.98
C ALA A 119 5.89 10.36 -7.85
N ASN A 120 4.95 10.92 -8.62
CA ASN A 120 4.59 12.34 -8.53
C ASN A 120 3.68 12.64 -7.33
N ILE A 121 2.91 11.64 -6.88
CA ILE A 121 2.03 11.71 -5.71
C ILE A 121 2.83 11.64 -4.39
N LEU A 122 3.98 10.94 -4.39
CA LEU A 122 4.89 10.82 -3.25
C LEU A 122 5.69 12.10 -3.03
#